data_AF-A0A1G8HGK8-F1
#
_entry.id   AF-A0A1G8HGK8-F1
#
_cell.length_a   1.000
_cell.length_b   1.000
_cell.length_c   1.000
_cell.angle_alpha   90.00
_cell.angle_beta   90.00
_cell.angle_gamma   90.00
#
_symmetry.space_group_name_H-M   'P 1'
#
loop_
_entity.id
_entity.type
_entity.pdbx_description
1 polymer ?
#
loop_
_entity_poly.entity_id
_entity_poly.type
_entity_poly.pdbx_seq_one_letter_code
_entity_poly.pdbx_strand_id
1 'polypeptide(L)'
;MQELKKDLYLIDKAELLTVIMEKKNALWRLCQICCSYPKAENHFEVTYSFANGQDISNYRLIAEREEEVPSISRVYKSAIFYENEMHELWGLHVENIKQDFHDKLYRIDVETPFLEKEGE
;
A
#
# COMPACT_ATOMS: atom_id res chain seq x y z
N MET A 1 -7.35 -14.52 5.03
CA MET A 1 -8.19 -13.60 4.22
C MET A 1 -9.66 -13.57 4.68
N GLN A 2 -10.17 -12.39 5.04
CA GLN A 2 -11.57 -12.14 5.45
C GLN A 2 -12.22 -11.12 4.50
N GLU A 3 -13.44 -11.36 4.02
CA GLU A 3 -14.18 -10.35 3.22
C GLU A 3 -14.77 -9.27 4.15
N LEU A 4 -14.41 -8.01 3.92
CA LEU A 4 -14.91 -6.85 4.69
C LEU A 4 -16.15 -6.22 4.05
N LYS A 5 -16.11 -6.08 2.72
CA LYS A 5 -17.18 -5.59 1.86
C LYS A 5 -17.03 -6.29 0.51
N LYS A 6 -18.04 -6.17 -0.34
CA LYS A 6 -17.98 -6.71 -1.70
C LYS A 6 -16.67 -6.30 -2.38
N ASP A 7 -15.92 -7.30 -2.85
CA ASP A 7 -14.65 -7.16 -3.55
C ASP A 7 -13.53 -6.50 -2.72
N LEU A 8 -13.64 -6.47 -1.39
CA LEU A 8 -12.63 -5.97 -0.45
C LEU A 8 -12.31 -7.02 0.62
N TYR A 9 -11.07 -7.49 0.60
CA TYR A 9 -10.59 -8.56 1.46
C TYR A 9 -9.49 -8.06 2.39
N LEU A 10 -9.66 -8.25 3.70
CA LEU A 10 -8.58 -8.11 4.67
C LEU A 10 -7.60 -9.27 4.51
N ILE A 11 -6.32 -8.94 4.44
CA ILE A 11 -5.22 -9.89 4.32
C ILE A 11 -4.18 -9.64 5.39
N ASP A 12 -3.54 -10.71 5.85
CA ASP A 12 -2.37 -10.61 6.71
C ASP A 12 -1.12 -10.30 5.88
N LYS A 13 -0.09 -9.73 6.51
CA LYS A 13 1.20 -9.47 5.86
C LYS A 13 1.81 -10.73 5.22
N ALA A 14 1.65 -11.88 5.87
CA ALA A 14 2.12 -13.16 5.36
C ALA A 14 1.39 -13.60 4.07
N GLU A 15 0.17 -13.12 3.85
CA GLU A 15 -0.63 -13.44 2.65
C GLU A 15 -0.30 -12.49 1.48
N LEU A 16 0.27 -11.32 1.73
CA LEU A 16 0.45 -10.25 0.74
C LEU A 16 1.16 -10.75 -0.52
N LEU A 17 2.39 -11.24 -0.42
CA LEU A 17 3.16 -11.65 -1.60
C LEU A 17 2.47 -12.79 -2.39
N THR A 18 1.82 -13.71 -1.69
CA THR A 18 1.05 -14.79 -2.32
C THR A 18 -0.10 -14.23 -3.16
N VAL A 19 -0.94 -13.36 -2.58
CA VAL A 19 -2.06 -12.72 -3.28
C VAL A 19 -1.58 -11.93 -4.50
N ILE A 20 -0.49 -11.17 -4.36
CA ILE A 20 0.09 -10.36 -5.43
C ILE A 20 0.56 -11.24 -6.59
N MET A 21 1.22 -12.36 -6.29
CA MET A 21 1.70 -13.31 -7.28
C MET A 21 0.55 -14.04 -7.97
N GLU A 22 -0.49 -14.45 -7.23
CA GLU A 22 -1.71 -15.03 -7.79
C GLU A 22 -2.38 -14.08 -8.78
N LYS A 23 -2.57 -12.81 -8.40
CA LYS A 23 -3.11 -11.77 -9.30
C LYS A 23 -2.24 -11.57 -10.53
N LYS A 24 -0.92 -11.54 -10.36
CA LYS A 24 0.01 -11.38 -11.48
C LYS A 24 -0.08 -12.53 -12.47
N ASN A 25 -0.09 -13.77 -11.97
CA ASN A 25 -0.18 -14.97 -12.78
C ASN A 25 -1.54 -15.08 -13.48
N ALA A 26 -2.61 -14.58 -12.85
CA ALA A 26 -3.93 -14.47 -13.44
C ALA A 26 -4.11 -13.26 -14.38
N LEU A 27 -3.03 -12.53 -14.71
CA LEU A 27 -3.01 -11.38 -15.61
C LEU A 27 -3.86 -10.17 -15.16
N TRP A 28 -4.11 -10.04 -13.86
CA TRP A 28 -4.76 -8.85 -13.32
C TRP A 28 -3.81 -7.65 -13.37
N ARG A 29 -4.36 -6.45 -13.60
CA ARG A 29 -3.60 -5.20 -13.61
C ARG A 29 -3.68 -4.54 -12.25
N LEU A 30 -2.55 -4.08 -11.72
CA LEU A 30 -2.53 -3.19 -10.56
C LEU A 30 -3.11 -1.83 -10.98
N CYS A 31 -4.19 -1.41 -10.33
CA CYS A 31 -4.89 -0.16 -10.62
C CYS A 31 -4.47 0.97 -9.69
N GLN A 32 -4.36 0.68 -8.40
CA GLN A 32 -3.89 1.62 -7.39
C GLN A 32 -3.37 0.87 -6.16
N ILE A 33 -2.56 1.57 -5.36
CA ILE A 33 -2.32 1.25 -3.96
C ILE A 33 -2.64 2.52 -3.18
N CYS A 34 -3.55 2.42 -2.21
CA CYS A 34 -3.99 3.56 -1.42
C CYS A 34 -3.65 3.33 0.05
N CYS A 35 -2.89 4.24 0.64
CA CYS A 35 -2.63 4.27 2.07
C CYS A 35 -3.52 5.32 2.73
N SER A 36 -4.03 4.98 3.90
CA SER A 36 -4.71 5.90 4.79
C SER A 36 -4.38 5.58 6.25
N TYR A 37 -4.40 6.59 7.11
CA TYR A 37 -4.24 6.44 8.55
C TYR A 37 -5.50 6.93 9.28
N PRO A 38 -6.54 6.07 9.48
CA PRO A 38 -7.72 6.46 10.22
C PRO A 38 -7.36 6.70 11.70
N LYS A 39 -7.52 7.94 12.20
CA LYS A 39 -7.15 8.32 13.58
C LYS A 39 -7.80 7.45 14.66
N ALA A 40 -9.05 7.06 14.45
CA ALA A 40 -9.80 6.25 15.41
C ALA A 40 -9.21 4.85 15.58
N GLU A 41 -8.55 4.35 14.53
CA GLU A 41 -8.04 2.98 14.45
C GLU A 41 -6.55 2.89 14.81
N ASN A 42 -5.83 4.02 14.71
CA ASN A 42 -4.43 4.17 15.08
C ASN A 42 -3.47 3.19 14.39
N HIS A 43 -3.75 2.85 13.13
CA HIS A 43 -2.89 2.03 12.27
C HIS A 43 -3.02 2.46 10.81
N PHE A 44 -2.09 2.02 9.96
CA PHE A 44 -2.19 2.20 8.52
C PHE A 44 -3.13 1.16 7.90
N GLU A 45 -3.99 1.62 7.01
CA GLU A 45 -4.72 0.76 6.07
C GLU A 45 -4.12 0.93 4.67
N VAL A 46 -3.54 -0.13 4.11
CA VAL A 46 -2.98 -0.15 2.75
C VAL A 46 -3.84 -1.03 1.86
N THR A 47 -4.52 -0.43 0.90
CA THR A 47 -5.43 -1.15 -0.01
C THR A 47 -4.82 -1.29 -1.40
N TYR A 48 -4.57 -2.52 -1.83
CA TYR A 48 -4.10 -2.90 -3.15
C TYR A 48 -5.30 -3.24 -4.05
N SER A 49 -5.53 -2.48 -5.10
CA SER A 49 -6.66 -2.69 -6.03
C SER A 49 -6.18 -3.25 -7.37
N PHE A 50 -6.81 -4.33 -7.80
CA PHE A 50 -6.55 -4.98 -9.07
C PHE A 50 -7.81 -5.00 -9.94
N ALA A 51 -7.62 -4.88 -11.26
CA ALA A 51 -8.72 -5.07 -12.21
C ALA A 51 -8.38 -6.06 -13.33
N ASN A 52 -9.39 -6.80 -13.77
CA ASN A 52 -9.37 -7.64 -14.94
C ASN A 52 -10.70 -7.51 -15.70
N GLY A 53 -10.68 -6.84 -16.86
CA GLY A 53 -11.91 -6.51 -17.58
C GLY A 53 -12.82 -5.60 -16.75
N GLN A 54 -14.02 -6.08 -16.42
CA GLN A 54 -15.01 -5.40 -15.60
C GLN A 54 -14.90 -5.76 -14.10
N ASP A 55 -14.07 -6.74 -13.76
CA ASP A 55 -13.90 -7.21 -12.39
C ASP A 55 -12.85 -6.39 -11.66
N ILE A 56 -13.14 -6.07 -10.39
CA ILE A 56 -12.24 -5.39 -9.46
C ILE A 56 -12.10 -6.26 -8.22
N SER A 57 -10.91 -6.26 -7.62
CA SER A 57 -10.64 -6.97 -6.37
C SER A 57 -9.63 -6.18 -5.56
N ASN A 58 -9.97 -5.90 -4.30
CA ASN A 58 -9.21 -5.06 -3.40
C ASN A 58 -8.73 -5.89 -2.21
N TYR A 59 -7.47 -5.69 -1.84
CA TYR A 59 -6.86 -6.38 -0.70
C TYR A 59 -6.32 -5.34 0.27
N ARG A 60 -6.80 -5.36 1.51
CA ARG A 60 -6.39 -4.44 2.56
C ARG A 60 -5.43 -5.13 3.50
N LEU A 61 -4.27 -4.53 3.67
CA LEU A 61 -3.32 -4.83 4.73
C LEU A 61 -3.46 -3.79 5.83
N ILE A 62 -3.51 -4.25 7.07
CA ILE A 62 -3.32 -3.39 8.25
C ILE A 62 -1.84 -3.45 8.63
N ALA A 63 -1.23 -2.30 8.87
CA ALA A 63 0.16 -2.20 9.30
C ALA A 63 0.30 -1.20 10.46
N GLU A 64 1.08 -1.58 11.45
CA GLU A 64 1.44 -0.69 12.56
C GLU A 64 2.48 0.36 12.12
N ARG A 65 2.66 1.43 12.91
CA ARG A 65 3.56 2.54 12.54
C ARG A 65 5.01 2.12 12.28
N GLU A 66 5.52 1.18 13.06
CA GLU A 66 6.90 0.68 12.98
C GLU A 66 7.00 -0.58 12.12
N GLU A 67 5.88 -1.05 11.56
CA GLU A 67 5.85 -2.31 10.83
C GLU A 67 6.32 -2.14 9.39
N GLU A 68 7.26 -3.01 9.02
CA GLU A 68 7.75 -3.14 7.65
C GLU A 68 6.71 -3.83 6.75
N VAL A 69 6.35 -3.14 5.66
CA VAL A 69 5.50 -3.64 4.58
C VAL A 69 6.38 -4.02 3.38
N PRO A 70 6.32 -5.25 2.86
CA PRO A 70 7.16 -5.66 1.75
C PRO A 70 6.70 -5.02 0.43
N SER A 71 7.65 -4.43 -0.31
CA SER A 71 7.40 -3.89 -1.65
C SER A 71 6.93 -4.98 -2.63
N ILE A 72 5.98 -4.60 -3.50
CA ILE A 72 5.48 -5.41 -4.61
C ILE A 72 6.04 -4.95 -5.96
N SER A 73 6.89 -3.92 -5.98
CA SER A 73 7.45 -3.29 -7.20
C SER A 73 8.26 -4.23 -8.11
N ARG A 74 8.77 -5.34 -7.55
CA ARG A 74 9.42 -6.41 -8.33
C ARG A 74 8.44 -7.18 -9.21
N VAL A 75 7.18 -7.28 -8.78
CA VAL A 75 6.09 -7.96 -9.50
C VAL A 75 5.32 -6.97 -10.37
N TYR A 76 4.94 -5.83 -9.80
CA TYR A 76 4.26 -4.73 -10.48
C TYR A 76 5.11 -3.48 -10.46
N LYS A 77 5.86 -3.22 -11.54
CA LYS A 77 6.77 -2.06 -11.62
C LYS A 77 6.10 -0.71 -11.33
N SER A 78 4.81 -0.56 -11.63
CA SER A 78 4.06 0.66 -11.33
C SER A 78 3.90 0.94 -9.83
N ALA A 79 4.11 -0.07 -8.97
CA ALA A 79 4.04 0.10 -7.53
C ALA A 79 5.11 1.06 -6.98
N ILE A 80 6.23 1.29 -7.69
CA ILE A 80 7.28 2.21 -7.23
C ILE A 80 6.74 3.60 -6.88
N PHE A 81 5.78 4.12 -7.65
CA PHE A 81 5.24 5.46 -7.41
C PHE A 81 4.41 5.49 -6.14
N TYR A 82 3.53 4.50 -5.97
CA TYR A 82 2.71 4.40 -4.77
C TYR A 82 3.54 4.12 -3.53
N GLU A 83 4.53 3.23 -3.60
CA GLU A 83 5.38 2.87 -2.46
C GLU A 83 6.19 4.06 -1.96
N ASN A 84 6.78 4.84 -2.87
CA ASN A 84 7.47 6.08 -2.51
C ASN A 84 6.47 7.14 -2.00
N GLU A 85 5.29 7.29 -2.62
CA GLU A 85 4.26 8.22 -2.15
C GLU A 85 3.79 7.89 -0.72
N MET A 86 3.51 6.63 -0.42
CA MET A 86 3.08 6.19 0.90
C MET A 86 4.18 6.40 1.95
N HIS A 87 5.44 6.20 1.56
CA HIS A 87 6.58 6.52 2.42
C HIS A 87 6.68 8.02 2.70
N GLU A 88 6.75 8.84 1.64
CA GLU A 88 6.98 10.29 1.75
C GLU A 88 5.81 11.04 2.39
N LEU A 89 4.56 10.66 2.07
CA LEU A 89 3.37 11.38 2.53
C LEU A 89 2.88 10.90 3.91
N TRP A 90 3.01 9.61 4.21
CA TRP A 90 2.43 9.00 5.42
C TRP A 90 3.47 8.44 6.39
N GLY A 91 4.72 8.24 5.97
CA GLY A 91 5.77 7.65 6.80
C GLY A 91 5.71 6.13 6.89
N LEU A 92 4.92 5.47 6.03
CA LEU A 92 4.84 4.01 6.02
C LEU A 92 6.21 3.41 5.66
N HIS A 93 6.68 2.44 6.44
CA HIS A 93 7.95 1.77 6.16
C HIS A 93 7.77 0.68 5.11
N VAL A 94 8.08 1.00 3.85
CA VAL A 94 8.03 0.04 2.75
C VAL A 94 9.43 -0.48 2.42
N GLU A 95 9.66 -1.78 2.58
CA GLU A 95 10.97 -2.38 2.35
C GLU A 95 11.18 -2.89 0.93
N ASN A 96 12.45 -2.90 0.50
CA ASN A 96 12.88 -3.53 -0.76
C ASN A 96 12.24 -2.94 -2.02
N ILE A 97 11.89 -1.65 -1.99
CA ILE A 97 11.42 -0.88 -3.15
C ILE A 97 12.46 -0.99 -4.27
N LYS A 98 12.02 -1.37 -5.48
CA LYS A 98 12.91 -1.58 -6.62
C LYS A 98 13.64 -0.31 -7.05
N GLN A 99 12.97 0.84 -6.94
CA GLN A 99 13.52 2.16 -7.21
C GLN A 99 12.99 3.11 -6.14
N ASP A 100 13.87 3.46 -5.21
CA ASP A 100 13.64 4.44 -4.17
C ASP A 100 14.05 5.83 -4.68
N PHE A 101 13.19 6.83 -4.48
CA PHE A 101 13.42 8.22 -4.87
C PHE A 101 14.05 9.05 -3.75
N HIS A 102 14.22 8.47 -2.56
CA HIS A 102 14.87 9.10 -1.39
C HIS A 102 14.28 10.47 -1.05
N ASP A 103 12.97 10.50 -0.81
CA ASP A 103 12.20 11.69 -0.43
C ASP A 103 12.21 12.81 -1.50
N LYS A 104 12.15 12.39 -2.77
CA LYS A 104 12.19 13.30 -3.94
C LYS A 104 11.14 12.97 -4.99
N LEU A 105 10.18 12.09 -4.69
CA LEU A 105 9.04 11.90 -5.58
C LEU A 105 8.22 13.20 -5.64
N TYR A 106 7.97 13.81 -4.48
CA TYR A 106 7.27 15.09 -4.37
C TYR A 106 8.17 16.22 -3.84
N ARG A 107 7.73 17.47 -4.07
CA ARG A 107 8.28 18.63 -3.37
C ARG A 107 7.39 18.90 -2.17
N ILE A 108 7.84 18.46 -1.00
CA ILE A 108 7.12 18.60 0.27
C ILE A 108 7.89 19.54 1.20
N ASP A 109 7.15 20.43 1.89
CA ASP A 109 7.73 21.39 2.84
C ASP A 109 7.90 20.80 4.25
N VAL A 110 7.16 19.73 4.55
CA VAL A 110 7.13 19.06 5.84
C VAL A 110 7.22 17.55 5.60
N GLU A 111 7.95 16.84 6.46
CA GLU A 111 8.01 15.38 6.49
C GLU A 111 6.63 14.79 6.82
N THR A 112 6.24 13.75 6.07
CA THR A 112 5.00 12.97 6.26
C THR A 112 3.74 13.83 6.45
N PRO A 113 3.45 14.76 5.53
CA PRO A 113 2.42 15.80 5.71
C PRO A 113 1.00 15.29 5.91
N PHE A 114 0.71 14.03 5.57
CA PHE A 114 -0.62 13.44 5.76
C PHE A 114 -0.75 12.69 7.09
N LEU A 115 0.37 12.40 7.76
CA LEU A 115 0.36 11.91 9.12
C LEU A 115 0.31 13.12 10.07
N GLU A 116 -0.85 13.35 10.68
CA GLU A 116 -0.94 14.41 11.70
C GLU A 116 0.00 14.12 12.87
N LYS A 117 0.76 15.14 13.26
CA LYS A 117 1.66 15.06 14.41
C LYS A 117 0.83 15.11 15.69
N GLU A 118 1.12 14.21 16.63
CA GLU A 118 0.49 14.24 17.94
C GLU A 118 0.81 15.57 18.63
N GLY A 119 -0.17 16.48 18.73
CA GLY A 119 -0.06 17.75 19.46
C GLY A 119 -0.41 19.04 18.73
N GLU A 120 -1.00 19.00 17.52
CA GLU A 120 -1.59 20.18 16.84
C GLU A 120 -3.13 20.17 16.86
#